data_AF-A0A2G2P813-F1
#
_entry.id   AF-A0A2G2P813-F1
#
_cell.length_a   1.000
_cell.length_b   1.000
_cell.length_c   1.000
_cell.angle_alpha   90.00
_cell.angle_beta   90.00
_cell.angle_gamma   90.00
#
_symmetry.space_group_name_H-M   'P 1'
#
loop_
_entity.id
_entity.type
_entity.pdbx_description
1 polymer ?
#
loop_
_entity_poly.entity_id
_entity_poly.type
_entity_poly.pdbx_seq_one_letter_code
_entity_poly.pdbx_strand_id
1 'polypeptide(L)'
;MKKCTGHEQQSLSLETNKETNLKKIISNNFEKFIYFIHKLGLHINHKDLTVNYEYSSTTILTLKTTCFKVHINDNLAIITPLK
;
A
#
# COMPACT_ATOMS: atom_id res chain seq x y z
N MET A 1 -0.02 10.65 10.99
CA MET A 1 -0.92 9.65 10.36
C MET A 1 -2.34 10.05 10.71
N LYS A 2 -3.26 10.13 9.73
CA LYS A 2 -4.68 10.41 10.02
C LYS A 2 -5.35 9.11 10.46
N LYS A 3 -6.24 9.18 11.46
CA LYS A 3 -7.12 8.05 11.77
C LYS A 3 -8.02 7.81 10.57
N CYS A 4 -8.24 6.55 10.24
CA CYS A 4 -9.10 6.13 9.16
C CYS A 4 -9.85 4.86 9.59
N THR A 5 -10.99 4.64 8.96
CA THR A 5 -11.91 3.53 9.24
C THR A 5 -12.22 2.82 7.93
N GLY A 6 -12.53 1.54 8.02
CA GLY A 6 -12.82 0.69 6.86
C GLY A 6 -12.85 -0.77 7.29
N HIS A 7 -13.25 -1.64 6.37
CA HIS A 7 -13.24 -3.08 6.59
C HIS A 7 -11.85 -3.65 6.35
N GLU A 8 -11.44 -4.56 7.25
CA GLU A 8 -10.18 -5.27 7.14
C GLU A 8 -10.16 -6.17 5.90
N GLN A 9 -9.12 -6.03 5.09
CA GLN A 9 -8.84 -6.90 3.96
C GLN A 9 -7.78 -7.96 4.33
N GLN A 10 -7.32 -8.74 3.35
CA GLN A 10 -6.28 -9.73 3.59
C GLN A 10 -5.00 -9.11 4.15
N SER A 11 -4.54 -9.63 5.29
CA SER A 11 -3.35 -9.14 5.99
C SER A 11 -2.06 -9.71 5.44
N LEU A 12 -0.98 -8.94 5.58
CA LEU A 12 0.41 -9.38 5.43
C LEU A 12 1.03 -9.61 6.80
N SER A 13 1.71 -10.75 6.99
CA SER A 13 2.53 -11.03 8.17
C SER A 13 4.01 -10.98 7.79
N LEU A 14 4.78 -10.18 8.51
CA LEU A 14 6.22 -9.98 8.31
C LEU A 14 6.97 -10.38 9.58
N GLU A 15 8.12 -11.01 9.43
CA GLU A 15 9.01 -11.33 10.57
C GLU A 15 9.73 -10.06 11.02
N THR A 16 9.74 -9.80 12.32
CA THR A 16 10.33 -8.57 12.89
C THR A 16 11.75 -8.77 13.38
N ASN A 17 12.14 -9.98 13.79
CA ASN A 17 13.44 -10.26 14.41
C ASN A 17 13.75 -9.29 15.57
N LYS A 18 12.77 -9.03 16.43
CA LYS A 18 12.82 -8.04 17.54
C LYS A 18 12.91 -6.57 17.12
N GLU A 19 12.82 -6.27 15.82
CA GLU A 19 12.69 -4.89 15.35
C GLU A 19 11.29 -4.35 15.64
N THR A 20 11.20 -3.12 16.12
CA THR A 20 9.92 -2.47 16.44
C THR A 20 9.59 -1.35 15.45
N ASN A 21 10.59 -0.89 14.70
CA ASN A 21 10.42 0.14 13.69
C ASN A 21 9.82 -0.45 12.41
N LEU A 22 8.57 -0.07 12.11
CA LEU A 22 7.85 -0.52 10.92
C LEU A 22 8.63 -0.30 9.61
N LYS A 23 9.33 0.84 9.46
CA LYS A 23 10.08 1.11 8.23
C LYS A 23 11.20 0.11 8.06
N LYS A 24 11.94 -0.20 9.13
CA LYS A 24 12.99 -1.22 9.10
C LYS A 24 12.42 -2.63 8.87
N ILE A 25 11.29 -2.97 9.50
CA ILE A 25 10.60 -4.25 9.27
C ILE A 25 10.23 -4.40 7.78
N ILE A 26 9.66 -3.34 7.18
CA ILE A 26 9.32 -3.32 5.75
C ILE A 26 10.58 -3.44 4.90
N SER A 27 11.65 -2.69 5.20
CA SER A 27 12.92 -2.78 4.46
C SER A 27 13.54 -4.18 4.53
N ASN A 28 13.50 -4.83 5.69
CA ASN A 28 14.03 -6.18 5.88
C ASN A 28 13.17 -7.25 5.17
N ASN A 29 11.89 -6.95 4.93
CA ASN A 29 10.95 -7.83 4.24
C ASN A 29 10.47 -7.23 2.91
N PHE A 30 11.34 -6.48 2.22
CA PHE A 30 10.94 -5.60 1.12
C PHE A 30 10.21 -6.34 0.00
N GLU A 31 10.71 -7.50 -0.43
CA GLU A 31 10.09 -8.29 -1.49
C GLU A 31 8.67 -8.77 -1.12
N LYS A 32 8.49 -9.29 0.09
CA LYS A 32 7.17 -9.71 0.60
C LYS A 32 6.19 -8.53 0.64
N PHE A 33 6.68 -7.36 1.07
CA PHE A 33 5.86 -6.15 1.14
C PHE A 33 5.47 -5.64 -0.25
N ILE A 34 6.41 -5.56 -1.21
CA ILE A 34 6.10 -5.12 -2.58
C ILE A 34 5.13 -6.08 -3.26
N TYR A 35 5.34 -7.39 -3.12
CA TYR A 35 4.42 -8.40 -3.65
C TYR A 35 3.00 -8.25 -3.07
N PHE A 36 2.89 -7.96 -1.78
CA PHE A 36 1.62 -7.68 -1.14
C PHE A 36 0.94 -6.44 -1.71
N ILE A 37 1.67 -5.33 -1.86
CA ILE A 37 1.14 -4.10 -2.47
C ILE A 37 0.67 -4.35 -3.91
N HIS A 38 1.42 -5.14 -4.69
CA HIS A 38 1.00 -5.55 -6.03
C HIS A 38 -0.30 -6.35 -6.03
N LYS A 39 -0.49 -7.26 -5.05
CA LYS A 39 -1.73 -8.02 -4.88
C LYS A 39 -2.95 -7.16 -4.51
N LEU A 40 -2.76 -6.10 -3.73
CA LEU A 40 -3.85 -5.14 -3.48
C LEU A 40 -4.31 -4.50 -4.79
N GLY A 41 -3.37 -4.28 -5.70
CA GLY A 41 -3.59 -3.73 -7.03
C GLY A 41 -3.80 -2.21 -7.01
N LEU A 42 -3.89 -1.66 -8.21
CA LEU A 42 -3.99 -0.22 -8.45
C LEU A 42 -5.35 0.11 -9.08
N HIS A 43 -5.88 1.28 -8.75
CA HIS A 43 -6.91 1.94 -9.53
C HIS A 43 -6.21 2.72 -10.65
N ILE A 44 -6.61 2.45 -11.89
CA ILE A 44 -6.04 3.06 -13.09
C ILE A 44 -7.08 4.01 -13.65
N ASN A 45 -6.73 5.29 -13.77
CA ASN A 45 -7.57 6.29 -14.41
C ASN A 45 -6.80 6.89 -15.59
N HIS A 46 -7.36 6.79 -16.79
CA HIS A 46 -6.76 7.31 -18.00
C HIS A 46 -7.60 8.47 -18.52
N LYS A 47 -6.94 9.55 -18.94
CA LYS A 47 -7.58 10.74 -19.49
C LYS A 47 -6.78 11.24 -20.68
N ASP A 48 -7.48 11.42 -21.79
CA ASP A 48 -6.98 12.09 -22.97
C ASP A 48 -7.64 13.46 -23.09
N LEU A 49 -6.85 14.46 -23.49
CA LEU A 49 -7.32 15.82 -23.65
C LEU A 49 -6.62 16.45 -24.85
N THR A 50 -7.40 17.03 -25.76
CA THR A 50 -6.89 17.84 -26.87
C THR A 50 -7.35 19.28 -26.68
N VAL A 51 -6.42 20.21 -26.52
CA VAL A 51 -6.70 21.65 -26.40
C VAL A 51 -5.82 22.38 -27.42
N ASN A 52 -6.41 23.26 -28.24
CA ASN A 52 -5.67 24.02 -29.26
C ASN A 52 -4.76 23.17 -30.17
N TYR A 53 -5.25 22.00 -30.61
CA TYR A 53 -4.51 21.01 -31.41
C TYR A 53 -3.34 20.32 -30.69
N GLU A 54 -3.09 20.61 -29.41
CA GLU A 54 -2.14 19.86 -28.60
C GLU A 54 -2.83 18.67 -27.92
N TYR A 55 -2.31 17.47 -28.20
CA TYR A 55 -2.77 16.24 -27.59
C TYR A 55 -2.00 15.94 -26.31
N SER A 56 -2.72 15.64 -25.23
CA SER A 56 -2.16 15.16 -23.97
C SER A 56 -2.87 13.88 -23.53
N SER A 57 -2.10 12.93 -23.02
CA SER A 57 -2.60 11.66 -22.49
C SER A 57 -1.99 11.44 -21.12
N THR A 58 -2.84 11.24 -20.12
CA THR A 58 -2.44 11.12 -18.72
C THR A 58 -3.02 9.85 -18.11
N THR A 59 -2.15 8.97 -17.62
CA THR A 59 -2.54 7.80 -16.82
C THR A 59 -2.16 8.03 -15.36
N ILE A 60 -3.15 7.99 -14.47
CA ILE A 60 -2.98 8.10 -13.03
C ILE A 60 -3.16 6.73 -12.41
N LEU A 61 -2.13 6.27 -11.68
CA LEU A 61 -2.13 5.04 -10.92
C LEU A 61 -2.29 5.38 -9.44
N THR A 62 -3.30 4.83 -8.76
CA THR A 62 -3.57 5.09 -7.35
C THR A 62 -3.72 3.78 -6.58
N LEU A 63 -3.08 3.65 -5.41
CA LEU A 63 -3.31 2.51 -4.52
C LEU A 63 -4.78 2.44 -4.11
N LYS A 64 -5.36 1.23 -4.08
CA LYS A 64 -6.77 1.06 -3.68
C LYS A 64 -7.08 1.50 -2.26
N THR A 65 -6.07 1.56 -1.39
CA THR A 65 -6.18 2.12 -0.05
C THR A 65 -4.88 2.80 0.36
N THR A 66 -5.01 3.81 1.21
CA THR A 66 -3.92 4.48 1.92
C THR A 66 -4.01 4.25 3.43
N CYS A 67 -5.00 3.46 3.88
CA CYS A 67 -5.29 3.20 5.27
C CYS A 67 -4.86 1.77 5.63
N PHE A 68 -3.99 1.66 6.63
CA PHE A 68 -3.46 0.38 7.11
C PHE A 68 -3.56 0.31 8.63
N LYS A 69 -4.13 -0.79 9.14
CA LYS A 69 -4.00 -1.19 10.53
C LYS A 69 -2.70 -1.97 10.66
N VAL A 70 -1.84 -1.54 11.59
CA VAL A 70 -0.54 -2.15 11.83
C VAL A 70 -0.48 -2.62 13.27
N HIS A 71 -0.13 -3.89 13.46
CA HIS A 71 0.10 -4.49 14.77
C HIS A 71 1.50 -5.11 14.78
N ILE A 72 2.35 -4.71 15.72
CA ILE A 72 3.73 -5.18 15.83
C ILE A 72 3.88 -5.85 17.21
N ASN A 73 4.40 -7.06 17.22
CA ASN A 73 4.84 -7.75 18.44
C ASN A 73 6.30 -8.22 18.28
N ASP A 74 6.82 -8.95 19.27
CA ASP A 74 8.23 -9.31 19.35
C ASP A 74 8.75 -10.12 18.16
N ASN A 75 7.86 -10.83 17.45
CA ASN A 75 8.23 -11.73 16.36
C ASN A 75 7.62 -11.37 15.00
N LEU A 76 6.45 -10.72 14.99
CA LEU A 76 5.64 -10.49 13.80
C LEU A 76 5.08 -9.07 13.73
N ALA A 77 5.02 -8.55 12.51
CA ALA A 77 4.29 -7.36 12.15
C ALA A 77 3.16 -7.72 11.18
N ILE A 78 1.94 -7.41 11.58
CA ILE A 78 0.73 -7.65 10.80
C ILE A 78 0.29 -6.33 10.21
N ILE A 79 0.24 -6.25 8.88
CA ILE A 79 -0.20 -5.09 8.11
C ILE A 79 -1.51 -5.46 7.41
N THR A 80 -2.59 -4.80 7.79
CA THR A 80 -3.93 -5.05 7.25
C THR A 80 -4.43 -3.80 6.52
N PRO A 81 -4.75 -3.86 5.21
CA PRO A 81 -5.35 -2.75 4.49
C PRO A 81 -6.81 -2.58 4.93
N LEU A 82 -7.26 -1.33 4.99
CA LEU A 82 -8.65 -0.98 5.28
C LEU A 82 -9.29 -0.36 4.04
N LYS A 83 -10.49 -0.80 3.66
CA LYS A 83 -11.25 -0.25 2.52
C LYS A 83 -12.67 0.13 2.94
#